data_AF-A0A4U5PIV0-F1
#
_entry.id   AF-A0A4U5PIV0-F1
#
_cell.length_a   1.000
_cell.length_b   1.000
_cell.length_c   1.000
_cell.angle_alpha   90.00
_cell.angle_beta   90.00
_cell.angle_gamma   90.00
#
_symmetry.space_group_name_H-M   'P 1'
#
loop_
_entity.id
_entity.type
_entity.pdbx_description
1 polymer ?
#
loop_
_entity_poly.entity_id
_entity_poly.type
_entity_poly.pdbx_seq_one_letter_code
_entity_poly.pdbx_strand_id
1 'polypeptide(L)'
;MQYYLIVPFLFFLDLRWPLLGIPIHLLTISSFVYHILNPGTWGFDFVFARMWQFQLGTLSWQLTDKEVTKRRQVAPVKSENGYKLLATESPEDGLLLPEEESKPEPKTFTTYLKSGFYLLLSASFLLFLLPPIKHPWTQEGARIAGTVLSALFFACPGMGSVSLMTNRPLSFLGDISYVLYLIHWPVIIFLRSCYEITSYSYLEGLTLALILVLVSALIHYKIEKPLLKHVSASVLVILVSYTISAYLILSSRTIEVYTKEYWIDDPEKFWEFTIPKPTWSQKQKIENAIFVNQFYAKQRWLLPPFTGPYSDLFVTPRNDTPANTTLRVLNLGSSFTLRTTNIVEKVLRGKFKEMRLTTESGWEPFDLTSFTEFQEDYDLHMEELYKWKPDVIFLIQRFKYGFRQDPILGDLSEDNTTQTALEIMGKLENCTKKIVWGGMITDFNRGVASELSQRLSSGQSLDDFYEYPYSDFLEQQKNSIPRVKYVLERCKKCVWYDMQAPFCDEKKTKCRRFDKDTFLSYYGDHFHLCWSGNKVVEPSFSKLVADVVKEIGF
;
A
#
# COMPACT_ATOMS: atom_id res chain seq x y z
N MET A 1 -8.20 -20.63 -8.01
CA MET A 1 -9.02 -21.56 -8.80
C MET A 1 -8.17 -22.45 -9.74
N GLN A 2 -7.32 -21.88 -10.59
CA GLN A 2 -6.65 -22.64 -11.68
C GLN A 2 -5.82 -23.86 -11.22
N TYR A 3 -4.98 -23.75 -10.19
CA TYR A 3 -4.14 -24.87 -9.72
C TYR A 3 -4.92 -26.02 -9.05
N TYR A 4 -6.00 -25.69 -8.34
CA TYR A 4 -6.80 -26.64 -7.55
C TYR A 4 -7.59 -27.62 -8.40
N LEU A 5 -7.70 -27.38 -9.72
CA LEU A 5 -8.31 -28.30 -10.67
C LEU A 5 -7.25 -29.01 -11.53
N ILE A 6 -6.27 -28.26 -12.04
CA ILE A 6 -5.24 -28.79 -12.95
C ILE A 6 -4.35 -29.81 -12.25
N VAL A 7 -3.85 -29.51 -11.05
CA VAL A 7 -2.89 -30.38 -10.34
C VAL A 7 -3.54 -31.70 -9.93
N PRO A 8 -4.71 -31.74 -9.25
CA PRO A 8 -5.37 -33.00 -8.93
C PRO A 8 -5.76 -33.81 -10.16
N PHE A 9 -6.13 -33.15 -11.26
CA PHE A 9 -6.42 -33.82 -12.52
C PHE A 9 -5.17 -34.50 -13.10
N LEU A 10 -4.03 -33.80 -13.17
CA LEU A 10 -2.77 -34.38 -13.63
C LEU A 10 -2.30 -35.52 -12.73
N PHE A 11 -2.46 -35.38 -11.41
CA PHE A 11 -2.19 -36.45 -10.46
C PHE A 11 -3.08 -37.67 -10.70
N PHE A 12 -4.38 -37.46 -10.92
CA PHE A 12 -5.32 -38.52 -11.27
C PHE A 12 -4.95 -39.23 -12.59
N LEU A 13 -4.55 -38.47 -13.62
CA LEU A 13 -4.09 -39.03 -14.89
C LEU A 13 -2.85 -39.92 -14.71
N ASP A 14 -1.87 -39.45 -13.93
CA ASP A 14 -0.65 -40.19 -13.62
C ASP A 14 -0.94 -41.49 -12.86
N LEU A 15 -1.86 -41.43 -11.88
CA LEU A 15 -2.33 -42.60 -11.13
C LEU A 15 -3.07 -43.60 -12.02
N ARG A 16 -3.96 -43.12 -12.90
CA ARG A 16 -4.85 -43.98 -13.71
C ARG A 16 -4.13 -44.59 -14.91
N TRP A 17 -3.19 -43.86 -15.50
CA TRP A 17 -2.45 -44.21 -16.71
C TRP A 17 -0.95 -43.93 -16.55
N PRO A 18 -0.17 -44.88 -16.01
CA PRO A 18 1.26 -44.70 -15.74
C PRO A 18 2.10 -44.32 -16.97
N LEU A 19 1.63 -44.63 -18.18
CA LEU A 19 2.27 -44.21 -19.45
C LEU A 19 2.31 -42.68 -19.62
N LEU A 20 1.42 -41.94 -18.94
CA LEU A 20 1.39 -40.49 -18.93
C LEU A 20 2.38 -39.87 -17.94
N GLY A 21 3.04 -40.66 -17.08
CA GLY A 21 3.99 -40.13 -16.09
C GLY A 21 5.20 -39.44 -16.73
N ILE A 22 5.77 -40.02 -17.79
CA ILE A 22 6.89 -39.41 -18.53
C ILE A 22 6.54 -38.02 -19.07
N PRO A 23 5.44 -37.84 -19.86
CA PRO A 23 5.07 -36.51 -20.33
C PRO A 23 4.71 -35.55 -19.19
N ILE A 24 4.14 -36.01 -18.06
CA ILE A 24 3.85 -35.16 -16.90
C ILE A 24 5.15 -34.69 -16.21
N HIS A 25 6.18 -35.52 -16.12
CA HIS A 25 7.49 -35.11 -15.60
C HIS A 25 8.21 -34.15 -16.57
N LEU A 26 8.12 -34.36 -17.88
CA LEU A 26 8.64 -33.40 -18.87
C LEU A 26 7.92 -32.04 -18.78
N LEU A 27 6.60 -32.06 -18.54
CA LEU A 27 5.81 -30.85 -18.28
C LEU A 27 6.26 -30.14 -17.00
N THR A 28 6.61 -30.91 -15.96
CA THR A 28 7.14 -30.40 -14.68
C THR A 28 8.51 -29.74 -14.86
N ILE A 29 9.41 -30.36 -15.61
CA ILE A 29 10.75 -29.82 -15.90
C ILE A 29 10.64 -28.56 -16.75
N SER A 30 9.83 -28.58 -17.81
CA SER A 30 9.64 -27.41 -18.68
C SER A 30 9.00 -26.24 -17.92
N SER A 31 8.06 -26.52 -17.02
CA SER A 31 7.50 -25.55 -16.08
C SER A 31 8.57 -24.89 -15.20
N PHE A 32 9.48 -25.68 -14.62
CA PHE A 32 10.60 -25.18 -13.81
C PHE A 32 11.61 -24.36 -14.63
N VAL A 33 11.97 -24.83 -15.83
CA VAL A 33 12.86 -24.09 -16.74
C VAL A 33 12.24 -22.74 -17.10
N TYR A 34 10.95 -22.72 -17.45
CA TYR A 34 10.24 -21.48 -17.76
C TYR A 34 10.25 -20.51 -16.57
N HIS A 35 10.06 -21.02 -15.35
CA HIS A 35 10.10 -20.22 -14.12
C HIS A 35 11.44 -19.51 -13.91
N ILE A 36 12.56 -20.22 -14.14
CA ILE A 36 13.90 -19.66 -14.01
C ILE A 36 14.20 -18.63 -15.10
N LEU A 37 13.78 -18.92 -16.34
CA LEU A 37 14.06 -18.05 -17.49
C LEU A 37 13.21 -16.77 -17.49
N ASN A 38 12.08 -16.74 -16.77
CA ASN A 38 11.15 -15.61 -16.74
C ASN A 38 10.86 -15.14 -15.30
N PRO A 39 11.85 -14.60 -14.57
CA PRO A 39 11.63 -14.05 -13.24
C PRO A 39 10.74 -12.80 -13.28
N GLY A 40 10.08 -12.49 -12.17
CA GLY A 40 9.21 -11.31 -12.05
C GLY A 40 7.72 -11.60 -12.24
N THR A 41 6.94 -10.58 -12.63
CA THR A 41 5.47 -10.64 -12.73
C THR A 41 4.99 -11.67 -13.75
N TRP A 42 5.65 -11.76 -14.90
CA TRP A 42 5.34 -12.72 -15.95
C TRP A 42 5.44 -14.19 -15.50
N GLY A 43 6.46 -14.53 -14.71
CA GLY A 43 6.59 -15.87 -14.12
C GLY A 43 5.67 -16.09 -12.91
N PHE A 44 5.19 -15.03 -12.26
CA PHE A 44 4.26 -15.13 -11.14
C PHE A 44 2.81 -15.36 -11.59
N ASP A 45 2.36 -14.62 -12.61
CA ASP A 45 0.98 -14.64 -13.10
C ASP A 45 0.70 -15.80 -14.05
N PHE A 46 1.74 -16.37 -14.66
CA PHE A 46 1.57 -17.47 -15.61
C PHE A 46 1.46 -18.83 -14.91
N VAL A 47 0.29 -19.47 -15.01
CA VAL A 47 -0.03 -20.75 -14.36
C VAL A 47 1.04 -21.83 -14.61
N PHE A 48 1.47 -21.95 -15.86
CA PHE A 48 2.44 -22.96 -16.24
C PHE A 48 3.78 -22.79 -15.51
N ALA A 49 4.22 -21.57 -15.23
CA ALA A 49 5.48 -21.29 -14.53
C ALA A 49 5.50 -21.80 -13.07
N ARG A 50 4.35 -22.19 -12.51
CA ARG A 50 4.23 -22.65 -11.12
C ARG A 50 3.90 -24.13 -10.97
N MET A 51 3.54 -24.80 -12.06
CA MET A 51 3.12 -26.20 -12.03
C MET A 51 4.15 -27.12 -11.38
N TRP A 52 5.45 -26.85 -11.57
CA TRP A 52 6.53 -27.64 -10.99
C TRP A 52 6.46 -27.75 -9.47
N GLN A 53 5.98 -26.70 -8.79
CA GLN A 53 5.92 -26.66 -7.33
C GLN A 53 4.95 -27.69 -6.76
N PHE A 54 3.83 -27.88 -7.44
CA PHE A 54 2.79 -28.82 -7.04
C PHE A 54 3.15 -30.26 -7.44
N GLN A 55 3.77 -30.44 -8.61
CA GLN A 55 4.17 -31.77 -9.10
C GLN A 55 5.31 -32.40 -8.29
N LEU A 56 6.16 -31.58 -7.67
CA LEU A 56 7.13 -32.09 -6.68
C LEU A 56 6.46 -32.73 -5.45
N GLY A 57 5.28 -32.24 -5.05
CA GLY A 57 4.47 -32.87 -4.00
C GLY A 57 3.94 -34.25 -4.41
N THR A 58 3.46 -34.37 -5.66
CA THR A 58 3.05 -35.65 -6.25
C THR A 58 4.19 -36.66 -6.27
N LEU A 59 5.37 -36.24 -6.74
CA LEU A 59 6.58 -37.07 -6.75
C LEU A 59 6.98 -37.54 -5.35
N SER A 60 6.95 -36.61 -4.39
CA SER A 60 7.23 -36.90 -2.98
C SER A 60 6.29 -37.98 -2.43
N TRP A 61 4.98 -37.87 -2.70
CA TRP A 61 3.99 -38.88 -2.31
C TRP A 61 4.26 -40.26 -2.93
N GLN A 62 4.56 -40.30 -4.23
CA GLN A 62 4.85 -41.56 -4.94
C GLN A 62 6.09 -42.28 -4.40
N LEU A 63 7.13 -41.53 -4.03
CA LEU A 63 8.35 -42.09 -3.42
C LEU A 63 8.04 -42.71 -2.04
N THR A 64 7.23 -42.02 -1.24
CA THR A 64 6.80 -42.51 0.08
C THR A 64 5.89 -43.75 -0.04
N ASP A 65 4.90 -43.73 -0.94
CA ASP A 65 3.94 -44.84 -1.11
C ASP A 65 4.62 -46.12 -1.61
N LYS A 66 5.58 -46.02 -2.54
CA LYS A 66 6.37 -47.17 -3.01
C LYS A 66 7.18 -47.80 -1.89
N GLU A 67 7.80 -47.00 -1.01
CA GLU A 67 8.55 -47.48 0.14
C GLU A 67 7.65 -48.13 1.21
N VAL A 68 6.49 -47.54 1.50
CA VAL A 68 5.50 -48.10 2.45
C VAL A 68 4.93 -49.42 1.93
N THR A 69 4.56 -49.49 0.65
CA THR A 69 4.05 -50.70 0.00
C THR A 69 5.10 -51.81 -0.02
N LYS A 70 6.38 -51.47 -0.29
CA LYS A 70 7.50 -52.41 -0.23
C LYS A 70 7.72 -52.95 1.20
N ARG A 71 7.59 -52.11 2.25
CA ARG A 71 7.65 -52.58 3.65
C ARG A 71 6.48 -53.50 4.02
N ARG A 72 5.27 -53.22 3.53
CA ARG A 72 4.09 -54.09 3.75
C ARG A 72 4.20 -55.46 3.09
N GLN A 73 4.85 -55.54 1.91
CA GLN A 73 5.06 -56.82 1.22
C GLN A 73 6.16 -57.70 1.84
N VAL A 74 7.05 -57.14 2.68
CA VAL A 74 8.22 -57.85 3.24
C VAL A 74 7.94 -58.47 4.63
N ALA A 75 6.72 -58.37 5.17
CA ALA A 75 6.35 -58.99 6.45
C ALA A 75 5.56 -60.30 6.26
N PRO A 76 6.20 -61.48 6.14
CA PRO A 76 5.50 -62.75 6.30
C PRO A 76 5.32 -63.04 7.79
N VAL A 77 4.08 -63.05 8.28
CA VAL A 77 3.76 -63.66 9.57
C VAL A 77 3.65 -65.17 9.35
N LYS A 78 4.55 -65.94 9.96
CA LYS A 78 4.39 -67.40 10.08
C LYS A 78 3.24 -67.69 11.04
N SER A 79 2.15 -68.26 10.54
CA SER A 79 1.15 -68.95 11.34
C SER A 79 1.28 -70.45 11.12
N GLU A 80 1.19 -71.23 12.20
CA GLU A 80 1.40 -72.69 12.21
C GLU A 80 0.35 -73.51 11.45
N ASN A 81 -0.71 -72.91 10.91
CA ASN A 81 -1.71 -73.66 10.14
C ASN A 81 -2.30 -72.84 8.97
N GLY A 82 -1.73 -73.04 7.77
CA GLY A 82 -2.39 -72.79 6.48
C GLY A 82 -2.50 -71.33 6.02
N TYR A 83 -2.13 -71.08 4.77
CA TYR A 83 -2.25 -69.77 4.11
C TYR A 83 -3.72 -69.34 4.01
N LYS A 84 -4.07 -68.17 4.57
CA LYS A 84 -5.31 -67.45 4.26
C LYS A 84 -4.96 -66.12 3.63
N LEU A 85 -5.21 -65.98 2.33
CA LEU A 85 -5.23 -64.67 1.67
C LEU A 85 -6.45 -63.90 2.20
N LEU A 86 -6.21 -62.77 2.85
CA LEU A 86 -7.24 -61.73 3.03
C LEU A 86 -7.03 -60.68 1.95
N ALA A 87 -7.72 -60.87 0.83
CA ALA A 87 -8.10 -59.79 -0.06
C ALA A 87 -9.58 -59.45 0.23
N THR A 88 -9.95 -58.18 0.00
CA THR A 88 -11.29 -57.53 0.14
C THR A 88 -11.66 -57.19 1.60
N GLU A 89 -12.12 -55.99 2.00
CA GLU A 89 -12.90 -54.92 1.34
C GLU A 89 -12.92 -53.64 2.25
N SER A 90 -13.17 -52.46 1.65
CA SER A 90 -13.68 -51.18 2.26
C SER A 90 -12.82 -50.33 3.25
N PRO A 91 -12.76 -48.98 3.11
CA PRO A 91 -11.95 -48.06 3.93
C PRO A 91 -12.73 -47.36 5.06
N GLU A 92 -13.58 -48.07 5.80
CA GLU A 92 -14.21 -47.53 7.02
C GLU A 92 -14.05 -48.57 8.13
N ASP A 93 -13.69 -48.09 9.33
CA ASP A 93 -13.32 -48.85 10.54
C ASP A 93 -11.86 -49.37 10.58
N GLY A 94 -10.97 -48.46 11.00
CA GLY A 94 -9.61 -48.79 11.43
C GLY A 94 -9.62 -49.60 12.72
N LEU A 95 -9.76 -50.92 12.58
CA LEU A 95 -9.44 -51.86 13.66
C LEU A 95 -7.91 -51.82 13.86
N LEU A 96 -7.47 -51.13 14.90
CA LEU A 96 -6.09 -51.13 15.37
C LEU A 96 -5.70 -52.57 15.73
N LEU A 97 -4.87 -53.22 14.91
CA LEU A 97 -4.12 -54.38 15.36
C LEU A 97 -3.20 -53.91 16.49
N PRO A 98 -3.11 -54.63 17.62
CA PRO A 98 -2.21 -54.26 18.70
C PRO A 98 -0.77 -54.29 18.18
N GLU A 99 -0.06 -53.17 18.35
CA GLU A 99 1.39 -53.14 18.16
C GLU A 99 2.02 -54.18 19.11
N GLU A 100 2.56 -55.27 18.56
CA GLU A 100 3.51 -56.09 19.31
C GLU A 100 4.67 -55.19 19.73
N GLU A 101 4.90 -55.06 21.04
CA GLU A 101 6.06 -54.39 21.62
C GLU A 101 7.34 -55.07 21.12
N SER A 102 7.88 -54.58 20.01
CA SER A 102 9.22 -54.97 19.55
C SER A 102 10.24 -54.43 20.54
N LYS A 103 11.01 -55.33 21.17
CA LYS A 103 12.13 -54.99 22.07
C LYS A 103 13.04 -53.94 21.42
N PRO A 104 13.55 -52.94 22.18
CA PRO A 104 14.36 -51.87 21.61
C PRO A 104 15.67 -52.45 21.04
N GLU A 105 15.81 -52.45 19.71
CA GLU A 105 17.10 -52.70 19.07
C GLU A 105 18.14 -51.64 19.51
N PRO A 106 19.42 -52.02 19.68
CA PRO A 106 20.45 -51.06 20.08
C PRO A 106 20.58 -49.95 19.03
N LYS A 107 20.45 -48.70 19.47
CA LYS A 107 20.56 -47.50 18.60
C LYS A 107 21.96 -47.45 17.98
N THR A 108 22.08 -47.83 16.72
CA THR A 108 23.31 -47.74 15.93
C THR A 108 23.66 -46.28 15.59
N PHE A 109 24.94 -46.00 15.31
CA PHE A 109 25.42 -44.69 14.84
C PHE A 109 24.63 -44.14 13.64
N THR A 110 24.18 -45.04 12.76
CA THR A 110 23.28 -44.74 11.63
C THR A 110 21.92 -44.17 12.06
N THR A 111 21.39 -44.55 13.21
CA THR A 111 20.13 -44.03 13.77
C THR A 111 20.31 -42.61 14.28
N TYR A 112 21.44 -42.31 14.93
CA TYR A 112 21.76 -40.94 15.36
C TYR A 112 21.98 -39.99 14.18
N LEU A 113 22.67 -40.44 13.13
CA LEU A 113 22.84 -39.66 11.91
C LEU A 113 21.51 -39.35 11.22
N LYS A 114 20.60 -40.33 11.13
CA LYS A 114 19.25 -40.13 10.58
C LYS A 114 18.45 -39.13 11.42
N SER A 115 18.47 -39.26 12.74
CA SER A 115 17.79 -38.31 13.64
C SER A 115 18.36 -36.90 13.54
N GLY A 116 19.69 -36.76 13.47
CA GLY A 116 20.36 -35.46 13.28
C GLY A 116 20.00 -34.81 11.94
N PHE A 117 19.93 -35.61 10.87
CA PHE A 117 19.48 -35.15 9.56
C PHE A 117 18.02 -34.67 9.59
N TYR A 118 17.11 -35.40 10.25
CA TYR A 118 15.70 -35.00 10.38
C TYR A 118 15.53 -33.70 11.19
N LEU A 119 16.30 -33.54 12.27
CA LEU A 119 16.32 -32.30 13.04
C LEU A 119 16.81 -31.13 12.19
N LEU A 120 17.91 -31.31 11.46
CA LEU A 120 18.46 -30.28 10.57
C LEU A 120 17.50 -29.89 9.45
N LEU A 121 16.81 -30.86 8.85
CA LEU A 121 15.80 -30.60 7.82
C LEU A 121 14.61 -29.82 8.39
N SER A 122 14.10 -30.21 9.56
CA SER A 122 13.00 -29.51 10.23
C SER A 122 13.38 -28.10 10.71
N ALA A 123 14.60 -27.90 11.22
CA ALA A 123 15.13 -26.59 11.58
C ALA A 123 15.31 -25.69 10.35
N SER A 124 15.80 -26.25 9.24
CA SER A 124 15.94 -25.53 7.96
C SER A 124 14.60 -25.07 7.42
N PHE A 125 13.53 -25.86 7.60
CA PHE A 125 12.17 -25.47 7.24
C PHE A 125 11.66 -24.31 8.11
N LEU A 126 11.95 -24.32 9.41
CA LEU A 126 11.56 -23.23 10.33
C LEU A 126 12.26 -21.91 10.05
N LEU A 127 13.44 -21.92 9.41
CA LEU A 127 14.10 -20.68 8.96
C LEU A 127 13.26 -19.87 7.95
N PHE A 128 12.34 -20.52 7.23
CA PHE A 128 11.41 -19.82 6.33
C PHE A 128 10.31 -19.03 7.05
N LEU A 129 10.19 -19.15 8.37
CA LEU A 129 9.33 -18.29 9.17
C LEU A 129 9.95 -16.91 9.42
N LEU A 130 11.25 -16.75 9.16
CA LEU A 130 11.94 -15.47 9.31
C LEU A 130 11.67 -14.57 8.08
N PRO A 131 11.50 -13.26 8.28
CA PRO A 131 11.27 -12.33 7.17
C PRO A 131 12.47 -12.37 6.20
N PRO A 132 12.24 -12.47 4.89
CA PRO A 132 13.31 -12.56 3.90
C PRO A 132 14.12 -11.26 3.89
N ILE A 133 15.45 -11.39 3.79
CA ILE A 133 16.35 -10.27 3.51
C ILE A 133 15.93 -9.65 2.18
N LYS A 134 15.74 -8.32 2.15
CA LYS A 134 15.24 -7.55 0.98
C LYS A 134 16.24 -7.56 -0.19
N HIS A 135 16.35 -8.67 -0.90
CA HIS A 135 17.16 -8.79 -2.12
C HIS A 135 16.37 -9.61 -3.17
N PRO A 136 16.24 -9.17 -4.43
CA PRO A 136 15.41 -9.86 -5.42
C PRO A 136 15.80 -11.33 -5.65
N TRP A 137 17.10 -11.61 -5.67
CA TRP A 137 17.64 -12.96 -5.83
C TRP A 137 17.36 -13.88 -4.63
N THR A 138 17.14 -13.31 -3.43
CA THR A 138 16.81 -14.14 -2.25
C THR A 138 15.36 -14.60 -2.28
N GLN A 139 14.44 -13.89 -2.94
CA GLN A 139 13.03 -14.30 -3.00
C GLN A 139 12.80 -15.51 -3.90
N GLU A 140 13.36 -15.51 -5.11
CA GLU A 140 13.26 -16.66 -6.02
C GLU A 140 14.06 -17.86 -5.49
N GLY A 141 15.27 -17.61 -4.96
CA GLY A 141 16.07 -18.64 -4.29
C GLY A 141 15.34 -19.26 -3.08
N ALA A 142 14.71 -18.43 -2.24
CA ALA A 142 13.91 -18.90 -1.11
C ALA A 142 12.70 -19.73 -1.59
N ARG A 143 12.05 -19.33 -2.67
CA ARG A 143 10.92 -20.08 -3.20
C ARG A 143 11.32 -21.47 -3.69
N ILE A 144 12.40 -21.55 -4.47
CA ILE A 144 12.95 -22.82 -4.94
C ILE A 144 13.36 -23.71 -3.77
N ALA A 145 14.16 -23.15 -2.85
CA ALA A 145 14.62 -23.86 -1.66
C ALA A 145 13.44 -24.34 -0.80
N GLY A 146 12.45 -23.50 -0.54
CA GLY A 146 11.27 -23.83 0.24
C GLY A 146 10.47 -24.98 -0.37
N THR A 147 10.19 -24.93 -1.69
CA THR A 147 9.46 -26.00 -2.38
C THR A 147 10.23 -27.33 -2.37
N VAL A 148 11.54 -27.30 -2.65
CA VAL A 148 12.38 -28.51 -2.64
C VAL A 148 12.48 -29.09 -1.23
N LEU A 149 12.70 -28.24 -0.22
CA LEU A 149 12.75 -28.65 1.19
C LEU A 149 11.42 -29.25 1.65
N SER A 150 10.27 -28.68 1.27
CA SER A 150 8.95 -29.28 1.52
C SER A 150 8.82 -30.65 0.86
N ALA A 151 9.19 -30.78 -0.42
CA ALA A 151 9.10 -32.06 -1.12
C ALA A 151 9.99 -33.14 -0.49
N LEU A 152 11.22 -32.77 -0.11
CA LEU A 152 12.14 -33.67 0.60
C LEU A 152 11.62 -34.04 1.99
N PHE A 153 11.03 -33.09 2.70
CA PHE A 153 10.41 -33.30 4.02
C PHE A 153 9.30 -34.35 3.94
N PHE A 154 8.40 -34.26 2.94
CA PHE A 154 7.32 -35.24 2.75
C PHE A 154 7.79 -36.59 2.16
N ALA A 155 8.97 -36.62 1.52
CA ALA A 155 9.51 -37.83 0.88
C ALA A 155 10.29 -38.75 1.83
N CYS A 156 10.56 -38.32 3.07
CA CYS A 156 11.35 -39.07 4.05
C CYS A 156 10.46 -39.85 5.05
N PRO A 157 10.26 -41.18 4.90
CA PRO A 157 9.40 -41.95 5.77
C PRO A 157 10.04 -42.14 7.16
N GLY A 158 9.33 -41.77 8.23
CA GLY A 158 9.78 -41.96 9.62
C GLY A 158 10.28 -40.72 10.36
N MET A 159 10.13 -39.53 9.77
CA MET A 159 10.42 -38.26 10.47
C MET A 159 9.49 -37.96 11.64
N GLY A 160 8.29 -38.57 11.68
CA GLY A 160 7.23 -38.19 12.63
C GLY A 160 7.62 -38.25 14.11
N SER A 161 8.54 -39.15 14.50
CA SER A 161 8.99 -39.31 15.89
C SER A 161 10.14 -38.40 16.31
N VAL A 162 10.83 -37.73 15.36
CA VAL A 162 12.05 -36.92 15.62
C VAL A 162 11.93 -35.48 15.07
N SER A 163 10.91 -35.19 14.25
CA SER A 163 10.70 -33.88 13.62
C SER A 163 10.25 -32.82 14.62
N LEU A 164 10.80 -31.60 14.50
CA LEU A 164 10.28 -30.43 15.25
C LEU A 164 8.84 -30.08 14.86
N MET A 165 8.41 -30.45 13.64
CA MET A 165 7.11 -30.08 13.07
C MET A 165 5.95 -30.95 13.57
N THR A 166 6.21 -32.09 14.22
CA THR A 166 5.14 -32.94 14.79
C THR A 166 4.69 -32.50 16.18
N ASN A 167 5.21 -31.38 16.70
CA ASN A 167 4.72 -30.84 17.97
C ASN A 167 3.24 -30.43 17.85
N ARG A 168 2.51 -30.46 18.99
CA ARG A 168 1.06 -30.20 19.00
C ARG A 168 0.68 -28.82 18.44
N PRO A 169 1.39 -27.71 18.76
CA PRO A 169 1.04 -26.39 18.23
C PRO A 169 1.22 -26.25 16.71
N LEU A 170 2.32 -26.77 16.14
CA LEU A 170 2.57 -26.68 14.70
C LEU A 170 1.63 -27.60 13.92
N SER A 171 1.34 -28.80 14.44
CA SER A 171 0.32 -29.68 13.88
C SER A 171 -1.06 -29.02 13.90
N PHE A 172 -1.43 -28.36 14.99
CA PHE A 172 -2.69 -27.61 15.08
C PHE A 172 -2.76 -26.46 14.08
N LEU A 173 -1.68 -25.68 13.91
CA LEU A 173 -1.61 -24.65 12.87
C LEU A 173 -1.73 -25.25 11.46
N GLY A 174 -1.16 -26.44 11.24
CA GLY A 174 -1.33 -27.22 10.03
C GLY A 174 -2.79 -27.60 9.77
N ASP A 175 -3.50 -28.11 10.77
CA ASP A 175 -4.91 -28.52 10.67
C ASP A 175 -5.82 -27.37 10.22
N ILE A 176 -5.59 -26.16 10.72
CA ILE A 176 -6.41 -24.97 10.40
C ILE A 176 -5.87 -24.15 9.21
N SER A 177 -4.73 -24.55 8.64
CA SER A 177 -3.97 -23.73 7.67
C SER A 177 -4.76 -23.42 6.41
N TYR A 178 -5.60 -24.34 5.95
CA TYR A 178 -6.42 -24.15 4.75
C TYR A 178 -7.45 -23.03 4.96
N VAL A 179 -8.17 -23.05 6.08
CA VAL A 179 -9.12 -22.00 6.43
C VAL A 179 -8.42 -20.66 6.60
N LEU A 180 -7.28 -20.64 7.30
CA LEU A 180 -6.48 -19.43 7.50
C LEU A 180 -6.04 -18.84 6.17
N TYR A 181 -5.57 -19.67 5.24
CA TYR A 181 -5.21 -19.28 3.89
C TYR A 181 -6.39 -18.64 3.14
N LEU A 182 -7.61 -19.16 3.28
CA LEU A 182 -8.77 -18.61 2.58
C LEU A 182 -9.22 -17.25 3.15
N ILE A 183 -9.19 -17.06 4.47
CA ILE A 183 -9.80 -15.89 5.10
C ILE A 183 -8.84 -14.73 5.34
N HIS A 184 -7.53 -14.98 5.50
CA HIS A 184 -6.60 -13.94 5.94
C HIS A 184 -6.57 -12.74 4.99
N TRP A 185 -6.42 -12.98 3.67
CA TRP A 185 -6.29 -11.88 2.72
C TRP A 185 -7.58 -11.07 2.53
N PRO A 186 -8.76 -11.69 2.32
CA PRO A 186 -10.01 -10.95 2.25
C PRO A 186 -10.29 -10.12 3.50
N VAL A 187 -10.04 -10.65 4.70
CA VAL A 187 -10.23 -9.93 5.96
C VAL A 187 -9.25 -8.76 6.07
N ILE A 188 -7.96 -8.97 5.76
CA ILE A 188 -6.95 -7.90 5.75
C ILE A 188 -7.39 -6.79 4.80
N ILE A 189 -7.77 -7.12 3.56
CA ILE A 189 -8.19 -6.13 2.57
C ILE A 189 -9.49 -5.43 2.98
N PHE A 190 -10.45 -6.16 3.54
CA PHE A 190 -11.69 -5.58 4.05
C PHE A 190 -11.41 -4.56 5.15
N LEU A 191 -10.62 -4.92 6.17
CA LEU A 191 -10.24 -3.98 7.24
C LEU A 191 -9.44 -2.80 6.68
N ARG A 192 -8.52 -3.06 5.75
CA ARG A 192 -7.75 -2.01 5.07
C ARG A 192 -8.66 -1.03 4.34
N SER A 193 -9.71 -1.52 3.69
CA SER A 193 -10.69 -0.70 2.97
C SER A 193 -11.66 0.02 3.91
N CYS A 194 -12.07 -0.62 5.01
CA CYS A 194 -13.00 -0.03 5.98
C CYS A 194 -12.36 1.05 6.86
N TYR A 195 -11.04 0.99 7.06
CA TYR A 195 -10.31 1.90 7.93
C TYR A 195 -9.21 2.70 7.22
N GLU A 196 -9.14 2.63 5.88
CA GLU A 196 -8.12 3.28 5.03
C GLU A 196 -6.68 3.09 5.53
N ILE A 197 -6.37 1.90 6.03
CA ILE A 197 -5.07 1.61 6.61
C ILE A 197 -4.05 1.51 5.47
N THR A 198 -3.05 2.38 5.47
CA THR A 198 -1.95 2.32 4.50
C THR A 198 -0.91 1.28 4.92
N SER A 199 -0.67 1.16 6.22
CA SER A 199 0.23 0.16 6.84
C SER A 199 -0.22 -0.18 8.26
N TYR A 200 -0.06 -1.44 8.67
CA TYR A 200 -0.25 -1.86 10.05
C TYR A 200 1.04 -1.69 10.85
N SER A 201 0.94 -1.21 12.09
CA SER A 201 2.02 -1.33 13.07
C SER A 201 2.25 -2.82 13.44
N TYR A 202 3.41 -3.13 14.03
CA TYR A 202 3.73 -4.51 14.45
C TYR A 202 2.71 -5.08 15.45
N LEU A 203 2.22 -4.26 16.37
CA LEU A 203 1.23 -4.70 17.37
C LEU A 203 -0.14 -4.95 16.74
N GLU A 204 -0.58 -4.09 15.82
CA GLU A 204 -1.83 -4.29 15.07
C GLU A 204 -1.75 -5.54 14.19
N GLY A 205 -0.63 -5.73 13.50
CA GLY A 205 -0.38 -6.92 12.68
C GLY A 205 -0.39 -8.21 13.49
N LEU A 206 0.25 -8.22 14.66
CA LEU A 206 0.24 -9.36 15.57
C LEU A 206 -1.17 -9.65 16.11
N THR A 207 -1.89 -8.61 16.52
CA THR A 207 -3.27 -8.73 17.03
C THR A 207 -4.18 -9.30 15.95
N LEU A 208 -4.07 -8.81 14.72
CA LEU A 208 -4.83 -9.30 13.58
C LEU A 208 -4.50 -10.76 13.26
N ALA A 209 -3.22 -11.13 13.28
CA ALA A 209 -2.80 -12.52 13.05
C ALA A 209 -3.39 -13.48 14.10
N LEU A 210 -3.37 -13.10 15.38
CA LEU A 210 -3.97 -13.90 16.46
C LEU A 210 -5.48 -14.06 16.28
N ILE A 211 -6.19 -12.98 15.93
CA ILE A 211 -7.63 -13.02 15.65
C ILE A 211 -7.91 -13.96 14.48
N LEU A 212 -7.13 -13.87 13.40
CA LEU A 212 -7.30 -14.74 12.23
C LEU A 212 -7.08 -16.21 12.56
N VAL A 213 -6.10 -16.55 13.40
CA VAL A 213 -5.90 -17.93 13.88
C VAL A 213 -7.11 -18.43 14.68
N LEU A 214 -7.65 -17.61 15.59
CA LEU A 214 -8.83 -17.96 16.39
C LEU A 214 -10.08 -18.17 15.52
N VAL A 215 -10.34 -17.24 14.59
CA VAL A 215 -11.47 -17.35 13.65
C VAL A 215 -11.30 -18.57 12.74
N SER A 216 -10.08 -18.83 12.27
CA SER A 216 -9.79 -20.01 11.43
C SER A 216 -10.05 -21.30 12.19
N ALA A 217 -9.64 -21.38 13.45
CA ALA A 217 -9.94 -22.54 14.29
C ALA A 217 -11.45 -22.74 14.49
N LEU A 218 -12.20 -21.66 14.75
CA LEU A 218 -13.65 -21.73 14.90
C LEU A 218 -14.32 -22.28 13.63
N ILE A 219 -13.96 -21.74 12.46
CA ILE A 219 -14.49 -22.18 11.16
C ILE A 219 -14.07 -23.64 10.90
N HIS A 220 -12.82 -24.01 11.16
CA HIS A 220 -12.32 -25.37 10.95
C HIS A 220 -13.14 -26.41 11.73
N TYR A 221 -13.35 -26.20 13.03
CA TYR A 221 -14.06 -27.18 13.86
C TYR A 221 -15.59 -27.11 13.74
N LYS A 222 -16.17 -25.93 13.49
CA LYS A 222 -17.63 -25.75 13.48
C LYS A 222 -18.26 -25.81 12.09
N ILE A 223 -17.50 -25.55 11.03
CA ILE A 223 -18.00 -25.48 9.65
C ILE A 223 -17.31 -26.52 8.78
N GLU A 224 -15.98 -26.43 8.62
CA GLU A 224 -15.25 -27.30 7.69
C GLU A 224 -15.37 -28.78 8.06
N LYS A 225 -15.00 -29.17 9.28
CA LYS A 225 -15.04 -30.58 9.72
C LYS A 225 -16.44 -31.22 9.62
N PRO A 226 -17.53 -30.56 10.05
CA PRO A 226 -18.87 -31.08 9.84
C PRO A 226 -19.26 -31.22 8.36
N LEU A 227 -18.93 -30.23 7.52
CA LEU A 227 -19.28 -30.26 6.10
C LEU A 227 -18.54 -31.36 5.35
N LEU A 228 -17.26 -31.60 5.65
CA LEU A 228 -16.47 -32.69 5.04
C LEU A 228 -17.08 -34.08 5.30
N LYS A 229 -17.82 -34.26 6.40
CA LYS A 229 -18.51 -35.52 6.70
C LYS A 229 -19.86 -35.69 6.00
N HIS A 230 -20.47 -34.60 5.54
CA HIS A 230 -21.82 -34.58 5.01
C HIS A 230 -21.87 -33.94 3.62
N VAL A 231 -21.70 -34.78 2.58
CA VAL A 231 -21.63 -34.33 1.18
C VAL A 231 -22.85 -33.53 0.75
N SER A 232 -24.06 -33.95 1.13
CA SER A 232 -25.30 -33.24 0.80
C SER A 232 -25.38 -31.85 1.44
N ALA A 233 -24.95 -31.72 2.70
CA ALA A 233 -24.87 -30.44 3.39
C ALA A 233 -23.81 -29.52 2.73
N SER A 234 -22.66 -30.08 2.33
CA SER A 234 -21.63 -29.35 1.58
C SER A 234 -22.16 -28.81 0.26
N VAL A 235 -22.85 -29.64 -0.54
CA VAL A 235 -23.45 -29.21 -1.80
C VAL A 235 -24.49 -28.11 -1.57
N LEU A 236 -25.34 -28.24 -0.55
CA LEU A 236 -26.33 -27.23 -0.22
C LEU A 236 -25.67 -25.89 0.17
N VAL A 237 -24.66 -25.91 1.05
CA VAL A 237 -23.94 -24.69 1.46
C VAL A 237 -23.26 -24.01 0.28
N ILE A 238 -22.68 -24.79 -0.64
CA ILE A 238 -22.08 -24.29 -1.88
C ILE A 238 -23.15 -23.60 -2.73
N LEU A 239 -24.28 -24.25 -2.98
CA LEU A 239 -25.37 -23.69 -3.79
C LEU A 239 -25.95 -22.42 -3.17
N VAL A 240 -26.20 -22.42 -1.86
CA VAL A 240 -26.69 -21.24 -1.12
C VAL A 240 -25.68 -20.11 -1.20
N SER A 241 -24.40 -20.40 -0.99
CA SER A 241 -23.33 -19.40 -1.05
C SER A 241 -23.21 -18.78 -2.44
N TYR A 242 -23.20 -19.59 -3.51
CA TYR A 242 -23.20 -19.07 -4.89
C TYR A 242 -24.46 -18.28 -5.22
N THR A 243 -25.63 -18.70 -4.71
CA THR A 243 -26.89 -17.98 -4.93
C THR A 243 -26.88 -16.64 -4.21
N ILE A 244 -26.41 -16.59 -2.96
CA ILE A 244 -26.25 -15.32 -2.21
C ILE A 244 -25.23 -14.43 -2.92
N SER A 245 -24.08 -14.96 -3.35
CA SER A 245 -23.09 -14.17 -4.10
C SER A 245 -23.67 -13.63 -5.41
N ALA A 246 -24.37 -14.46 -6.20
CA ALA A 246 -25.04 -14.03 -7.42
C ALA A 246 -26.13 -12.98 -7.13
N TYR A 247 -26.95 -13.20 -6.09
CA TYR A 247 -27.93 -12.22 -5.65
C TYR A 247 -27.25 -10.92 -5.25
N LEU A 248 -26.22 -10.92 -4.41
CA LEU A 248 -25.49 -9.71 -4.01
C LEU A 248 -24.85 -8.99 -5.20
N ILE A 249 -24.35 -9.72 -6.20
CA ILE A 249 -23.82 -9.13 -7.44
C ILE A 249 -24.96 -8.46 -8.24
N LEU A 250 -26.10 -9.13 -8.40
CA LEU A 250 -27.25 -8.62 -9.16
C LEU A 250 -28.05 -7.55 -8.41
N SER A 251 -28.13 -7.66 -7.09
CA SER A 251 -28.86 -6.78 -6.15
C SER A 251 -28.01 -5.64 -5.67
N SER A 252 -26.69 -5.74 -5.79
CA SER A 252 -25.91 -4.53 -6.01
C SER A 252 -26.48 -3.92 -7.28
N ARG A 253 -27.49 -3.05 -7.12
CA ARG A 253 -27.47 -1.76 -7.82
C ARG A 253 -26.02 -1.40 -7.69
N THR A 254 -25.28 -1.46 -8.82
CA THR A 254 -23.84 -1.22 -8.89
C THR A 254 -23.51 -0.46 -7.64
N ILE A 255 -22.79 -1.05 -6.68
CA ILE A 255 -22.13 -0.20 -5.70
C ILE A 255 -21.39 0.69 -6.66
N GLU A 256 -21.91 1.88 -6.91
CA GLU A 256 -21.16 2.99 -7.39
C GLU A 256 -20.23 3.14 -6.19
N VAL A 257 -19.21 2.27 -6.11
CA VAL A 257 -17.86 2.74 -5.95
C VAL A 257 -17.91 3.85 -6.98
N TYR A 258 -18.12 5.08 -6.52
CA TYR A 258 -18.47 6.25 -7.32
C TYR A 258 -17.26 6.54 -8.23
N THR A 259 -16.91 5.58 -9.08
CA THR A 259 -15.92 5.53 -10.14
C THR A 259 -16.64 5.84 -11.44
N LYS A 260 -17.77 6.56 -11.38
CA LYS A 260 -17.85 7.68 -12.30
C LYS A 260 -16.63 8.54 -11.98
N GLU A 261 -15.60 8.40 -12.81
CA GLU A 261 -14.73 9.52 -13.07
C GLU A 261 -15.66 10.65 -13.50
N TYR A 262 -16.07 11.49 -12.55
CA TYR A 262 -16.70 12.74 -12.88
C TYR A 262 -15.57 13.61 -13.42
N TRP A 263 -15.27 13.43 -14.71
CA TRP A 263 -14.67 14.49 -15.50
C TRP A 263 -15.73 15.56 -15.59
N ILE A 264 -15.53 16.63 -14.83
CA ILE A 264 -16.44 17.77 -14.83
C ILE A 264 -15.82 18.74 -15.81
N ASP A 265 -16.12 18.49 -17.09
CA ASP A 265 -15.66 19.31 -18.20
C ASP A 265 -16.33 20.69 -18.19
N ASP A 266 -17.38 20.86 -17.37
CA ASP A 266 -18.16 22.08 -17.21
C ASP A 266 -17.82 22.79 -15.87
N PRO A 267 -17.08 23.90 -15.92
CA PRO A 267 -16.76 24.72 -14.75
C PRO A 267 -17.98 25.16 -13.94
N GLU A 268 -19.12 25.44 -14.57
CA GLU A 268 -20.31 25.91 -13.84
C GLU A 268 -20.90 24.80 -12.98
N LYS A 269 -20.91 23.58 -13.50
CA LYS A 269 -21.29 22.40 -12.72
C LYS A 269 -20.35 22.21 -11.54
N PHE A 270 -19.03 22.41 -11.71
CA PHE A 270 -18.06 22.34 -10.61
C PHE A 270 -18.49 23.20 -9.42
N TRP A 271 -18.88 24.44 -9.70
CA TRP A 271 -19.29 25.39 -8.68
C TRP A 271 -20.64 25.08 -8.03
N GLU A 272 -21.56 24.48 -8.77
CA GLU A 272 -22.91 24.16 -8.27
C GLU A 272 -22.90 23.20 -7.08
N PHE A 273 -22.01 22.20 -7.08
CA PHE A 273 -21.92 21.23 -5.97
C PHE A 273 -20.81 21.55 -4.96
N THR A 274 -19.74 22.26 -5.34
CA THR A 274 -18.67 22.60 -4.38
C THR A 274 -19.02 23.76 -3.47
N ILE A 275 -20.03 24.58 -3.81
CA ILE A 275 -20.47 25.71 -2.99
C ILE A 275 -21.76 25.34 -2.24
N PRO A 276 -21.68 25.10 -0.91
CA PRO A 276 -22.86 24.78 -0.12
C PRO A 276 -23.81 25.97 -0.07
N LYS A 277 -25.08 25.75 -0.38
CA LYS A 277 -26.09 26.82 -0.31
C LYS A 277 -26.49 27.03 1.15
N PRO A 278 -26.54 28.27 1.66
CA PRO A 278 -26.94 28.56 3.04
C PRO A 278 -28.34 28.02 3.40
N THR A 279 -29.21 27.85 2.41
CA THR A 279 -30.59 27.36 2.55
C THR A 279 -30.70 25.84 2.70
N TRP A 280 -29.61 25.09 2.55
CA TRP A 280 -29.65 23.63 2.65
C TRP A 280 -29.86 23.15 4.10
N SER A 281 -30.72 22.15 4.24
CA SER A 281 -30.85 21.37 5.47
C SER A 281 -29.55 20.62 5.80
N GLN A 282 -29.36 20.24 7.07
CA GLN A 282 -28.19 19.46 7.48
C GLN A 282 -28.04 18.15 6.69
N LYS A 283 -29.16 17.48 6.40
CA LYS A 283 -29.17 16.26 5.58
C LYS A 283 -28.63 16.53 4.17
N GLN A 284 -29.10 17.59 3.50
CA GLN A 284 -28.63 17.97 2.18
C GLN A 284 -27.14 18.35 2.18
N LYS A 285 -26.67 19.04 3.22
CA LYS A 285 -25.25 19.36 3.39
C LYS A 285 -24.40 18.10 3.52
N ILE A 286 -24.84 17.12 4.31
CA ILE A 286 -24.14 15.85 4.48
C ILE A 286 -24.11 15.07 3.16
N GLU A 287 -25.24 14.94 2.47
CA GLU A 287 -25.33 14.27 1.17
C GLU A 287 -24.39 14.92 0.14
N ASN A 288 -24.36 16.25 0.08
CA ASN A 288 -23.42 16.98 -0.77
C ASN A 288 -21.97 16.75 -0.33
N ALA A 289 -21.68 16.85 0.96
CA ALA A 289 -20.33 16.68 1.49
C ALA A 289 -19.75 15.28 1.22
N ILE A 290 -20.57 14.23 1.31
CA ILE A 290 -20.15 12.87 0.94
C ILE A 290 -19.66 12.86 -0.51
N PHE A 291 -20.47 13.39 -1.43
CA PHE A 291 -20.13 13.46 -2.85
C PHE A 291 -18.87 14.30 -3.11
N VAL A 292 -18.81 15.52 -2.56
CA VAL A 292 -17.69 16.45 -2.81
C VAL A 292 -16.38 15.95 -2.22
N ASN A 293 -16.40 15.37 -1.02
CA ASN A 293 -15.20 14.81 -0.41
C ASN A 293 -14.69 13.58 -1.18
N GLN A 294 -15.58 12.71 -1.67
CA GLN A 294 -15.19 11.62 -2.57
C GLN A 294 -14.57 12.15 -3.87
N PHE A 295 -15.14 13.22 -4.42
CA PHE A 295 -14.59 13.90 -5.58
C PHE A 295 -13.19 14.44 -5.29
N TYR A 296 -12.98 15.17 -4.18
CA TYR A 296 -11.64 15.66 -3.79
C TYR A 296 -10.62 14.53 -3.60
N ALA A 297 -11.04 13.39 -3.02
CA ALA A 297 -10.17 12.25 -2.80
C ALA A 297 -9.71 11.56 -4.11
N LYS A 298 -10.54 11.62 -5.17
CA LYS A 298 -10.26 11.01 -6.48
C LYS A 298 -9.59 11.97 -7.44
N GLN A 299 -10.12 13.18 -7.57
CA GLN A 299 -9.67 14.21 -8.49
C GLN A 299 -8.62 15.12 -7.84
N ARG A 300 -7.55 14.50 -7.33
CA ARG A 300 -6.51 15.19 -6.56
C ARG A 300 -5.81 16.29 -7.36
N TRP A 301 -5.75 16.14 -8.69
CA TRP A 301 -5.04 17.04 -9.61
C TRP A 301 -5.92 18.06 -10.30
N LEU A 302 -7.24 17.92 -10.21
CA LEU A 302 -8.18 18.87 -10.78
C LEU A 302 -8.24 20.07 -9.83
N LEU A 303 -7.41 21.10 -10.07
CA LEU A 303 -7.67 22.40 -9.47
C LEU A 303 -8.97 22.92 -10.10
N PRO A 304 -9.69 23.83 -9.42
CA PRO A 304 -10.91 24.40 -9.97
C PRO A 304 -10.61 24.91 -11.37
N PRO A 305 -11.50 24.66 -12.35
CA PRO A 305 -11.24 24.93 -13.75
C PRO A 305 -10.68 26.34 -13.90
N PHE A 306 -9.40 26.37 -14.26
CA PHE A 306 -8.79 27.57 -14.79
C PHE A 306 -9.61 27.90 -16.04
N THR A 307 -10.00 29.16 -16.22
CA THR A 307 -10.68 29.57 -17.45
C THR A 307 -9.69 29.78 -18.60
N GLY A 308 -8.67 28.91 -18.67
CA GLY A 308 -7.59 28.88 -19.66
C GLY A 308 -6.87 27.51 -19.65
N PRO A 309 -6.21 27.13 -20.76
CA PRO A 309 -5.63 25.79 -20.94
C PRO A 309 -4.44 25.55 -20.00
N TYR A 310 -4.43 24.39 -19.35
CA TYR A 310 -3.37 23.89 -18.46
C TYR A 310 -2.05 23.56 -19.18
N SER A 311 -1.99 23.68 -20.51
CA SER A 311 -0.86 23.19 -21.31
C SER A 311 0.35 24.11 -21.31
N ASP A 312 0.20 25.37 -20.90
CA ASP A 312 1.24 26.35 -21.12
C ASP A 312 1.93 26.67 -19.79
N LEU A 313 3.23 26.38 -19.72
CA LEU A 313 4.20 26.83 -18.68
C LEU A 313 4.21 28.36 -18.46
N PHE A 314 3.39 29.10 -19.22
CA PHE A 314 3.26 30.53 -19.29
C PHE A 314 1.79 30.91 -19.07
N VAL A 315 1.50 31.53 -17.93
CA VAL A 315 0.22 32.21 -17.75
C VAL A 315 0.42 33.64 -18.26
N THR A 316 -0.01 33.91 -19.49
CA THR A 316 -0.08 35.27 -20.01
C THR A 316 -1.34 35.98 -19.51
N PRO A 317 -1.33 37.32 -19.38
CA PRO A 317 -2.57 38.06 -19.14
C PRO A 317 -3.62 37.66 -20.17
N ARG A 318 -4.89 37.53 -19.75
CA ARG A 318 -5.99 37.32 -20.70
C ARG A 318 -5.95 38.41 -21.77
N ASN A 319 -6.17 38.03 -23.03
CA ASN A 319 -6.17 38.93 -24.21
C ASN A 319 -7.07 40.17 -24.05
N ASP A 320 -7.94 40.18 -23.05
CA ASP A 320 -8.93 41.22 -22.80
C ASP A 320 -8.37 42.44 -22.05
N THR A 321 -7.13 42.37 -21.54
CA THR A 321 -6.47 43.50 -20.84
C THR A 321 -4.97 43.54 -21.13
N PRO A 322 -4.48 44.48 -21.95
CA PRO A 322 -3.06 44.78 -22.04
C PRO A 322 -2.56 45.23 -20.66
N ALA A 323 -1.69 44.45 -20.05
CA ALA A 323 -1.09 44.82 -18.77
C ALA A 323 -0.05 45.92 -19.03
N ASN A 324 -0.35 47.17 -18.65
CA ASN A 324 0.59 48.30 -18.77
C ASN A 324 1.65 48.29 -17.64
N THR A 325 2.22 47.12 -17.39
CA THR A 325 3.12 46.82 -16.28
C THR A 325 4.32 46.03 -16.79
N THR A 326 5.42 46.07 -16.05
CA THR A 326 6.63 45.29 -16.33
C THR A 326 6.83 44.11 -15.39
N LEU A 327 5.91 43.92 -14.42
CA LEU A 327 6.01 42.91 -13.37
C LEU A 327 6.11 41.50 -13.97
N ARG A 328 7.18 40.78 -13.62
CA ARG A 328 7.38 39.37 -13.92
C ARG A 328 7.22 38.53 -12.67
N VAL A 329 6.26 37.60 -12.70
CA VAL A 329 5.91 36.76 -11.54
C VAL A 329 6.37 35.34 -11.80
N LEU A 330 7.05 34.74 -10.83
CA LEU A 330 7.37 33.32 -10.86
C LEU A 330 6.63 32.59 -9.74
N ASN A 331 5.93 31.51 -10.10
CA ASN A 331 5.47 30.50 -9.15
C ASN A 331 6.40 29.30 -9.29
N LEU A 332 7.15 28.96 -8.23
CA LEU A 332 8.19 27.93 -8.24
C LEU A 332 7.90 26.86 -7.18
N GLY A 333 7.99 25.58 -7.51
CA GLY A 333 7.94 24.52 -6.48
C GLY A 333 7.28 23.24 -6.97
N SER A 334 6.39 22.68 -6.17
CA SER A 334 5.75 21.39 -6.44
C SER A 334 4.26 21.51 -6.73
N SER A 335 3.53 20.40 -6.60
CA SER A 335 2.07 20.36 -6.53
C SER A 335 1.46 21.30 -5.48
N PHE A 336 2.25 21.80 -4.53
CA PHE A 336 1.84 22.81 -3.54
C PHE A 336 1.74 24.20 -4.15
N THR A 337 2.76 24.60 -4.90
CA THR A 337 2.78 25.88 -5.64
C THR A 337 1.68 25.93 -6.68
N LEU A 338 1.45 24.81 -7.37
CA LEU A 338 0.36 24.69 -8.34
C LEU A 338 -1.00 25.10 -7.72
N ARG A 339 -1.27 24.72 -6.46
CA ARG A 339 -2.55 25.00 -5.76
C ARG A 339 -2.72 26.43 -5.29
N THR A 340 -1.62 27.14 -5.05
CA THR A 340 -1.64 28.54 -4.63
C THR A 340 -1.54 29.50 -5.81
N THR A 341 -1.09 29.03 -6.97
CA THR A 341 -0.89 29.84 -8.19
C THR A 341 -2.17 30.54 -8.63
N ASN A 342 -3.31 29.87 -8.54
CA ASN A 342 -4.63 30.42 -8.81
C ASN A 342 -5.01 31.59 -7.88
N ILE A 343 -4.49 31.63 -6.65
CA ILE A 343 -4.67 32.78 -5.75
C ILE A 343 -3.78 33.95 -6.20
N VAL A 344 -2.51 33.67 -6.53
CA VAL A 344 -1.58 34.69 -7.04
C VAL A 344 -2.09 35.33 -8.32
N GLU A 345 -2.50 34.51 -9.30
CA GLU A 345 -3.07 34.97 -10.56
C GLU A 345 -4.32 35.80 -10.32
N LYS A 346 -5.24 35.36 -9.45
CA LYS A 346 -6.46 36.11 -9.13
C LYS A 346 -6.15 37.51 -8.61
N VAL A 347 -5.17 37.66 -7.72
CA VAL A 347 -4.81 38.95 -7.10
C VAL A 347 -4.08 39.87 -8.09
N LEU A 348 -3.26 39.28 -8.96
CA LEU A 348 -2.40 40.01 -9.89
C LEU A 348 -2.97 40.09 -11.31
N ARG A 349 -4.18 39.59 -11.54
CA ARG A 349 -4.84 39.59 -12.86
C ARG A 349 -4.80 40.99 -13.48
N GLY A 350 -4.21 41.10 -14.67
CA GLY A 350 -4.02 42.36 -15.39
C GLY A 350 -2.91 43.27 -14.84
N LYS A 351 -2.16 42.86 -13.81
CA LYS A 351 -1.09 43.61 -13.15
C LYS A 351 0.32 43.02 -13.37
N PHE A 352 0.45 41.93 -14.11
CA PHE A 352 1.73 41.36 -14.52
C PHE A 352 1.89 41.38 -16.03
N LYS A 353 3.14 41.52 -16.50
CA LYS A 353 3.51 41.35 -17.92
C LYS A 353 3.52 39.87 -18.30
N GLU A 354 4.13 39.06 -17.44
CA GLU A 354 4.33 37.63 -17.65
C GLU A 354 4.32 36.92 -16.29
N MET A 355 3.60 35.81 -16.19
CA MET A 355 3.64 34.91 -15.04
C MET A 355 4.10 33.53 -15.52
N ARG A 356 5.17 33.00 -14.93
CA ARG A 356 5.66 31.65 -15.20
C ARG A 356 5.32 30.72 -14.05
N LEU A 357 4.99 29.48 -14.40
CA LEU A 357 4.78 28.40 -13.46
C LEU A 357 5.84 27.33 -13.72
N THR A 358 6.73 27.15 -12.75
CA THR A 358 7.77 26.12 -12.78
C THR A 358 7.50 25.15 -11.65
N THR A 359 6.75 24.09 -11.97
CA THR A 359 6.38 23.07 -10.99
C THR A 359 6.51 21.67 -11.55
N GLU A 360 6.99 20.75 -10.73
CA GLU A 360 6.98 19.31 -11.03
C GLU A 360 6.43 18.53 -9.83
N SER A 361 5.77 17.41 -10.11
CA SER A 361 5.14 16.56 -9.10
C SER A 361 6.18 16.00 -8.13
N GLY A 362 6.08 16.44 -6.88
CA GLY A 362 6.94 15.97 -5.80
C GLY A 362 8.35 16.54 -5.76
N TRP A 363 8.74 17.39 -6.72
CA TRP A 363 10.01 18.12 -6.70
C TRP A 363 10.10 19.06 -5.49
N GLU A 364 11.25 19.16 -4.83
CA GLU A 364 11.49 20.10 -3.73
C GLU A 364 12.76 20.91 -4.06
N PRO A 365 12.65 22.18 -4.49
CA PRO A 365 13.80 22.95 -4.98
C PRO A 365 14.98 23.10 -4.02
N PHE A 366 14.76 22.91 -2.71
CA PHE A 366 15.80 23.02 -1.67
C PHE A 366 16.28 21.68 -1.13
N ASP A 367 15.90 20.58 -1.78
CA ASP A 367 16.31 19.24 -1.37
C ASP A 367 16.73 18.42 -2.59
N LEU A 368 18.05 18.33 -2.80
CA LEU A 368 18.66 17.57 -3.90
C LEU A 368 18.55 16.05 -3.72
N THR A 369 18.06 15.58 -2.56
CA THR A 369 17.69 14.16 -2.41
C THR A 369 16.34 13.85 -3.05
N SER A 370 15.56 14.88 -3.43
CA SER A 370 14.32 14.71 -4.16
C SER A 370 14.60 14.38 -5.62
N PHE A 371 14.01 13.29 -6.13
CA PHE A 371 14.00 12.97 -7.57
C PHE A 371 15.38 13.03 -8.25
N THR A 372 16.38 12.34 -7.68
CA THR A 372 17.76 12.32 -8.18
C THR A 372 17.90 11.94 -9.66
N GLU A 373 16.92 11.20 -10.21
CA GLU A 373 16.86 10.80 -11.62
C GLU A 373 16.59 11.97 -12.58
N PHE A 374 16.02 13.07 -12.10
CA PHE A 374 15.64 14.26 -12.90
C PHE A 374 16.43 15.52 -12.51
N GLN A 375 17.53 15.35 -11.78
CA GLN A 375 18.30 16.48 -11.24
C GLN A 375 18.83 17.40 -12.35
N GLU A 376 19.32 16.83 -13.46
CA GLU A 376 19.82 17.61 -14.60
C GLU A 376 18.74 18.52 -15.21
N ASP A 377 17.52 18.01 -15.37
CA ASP A 377 16.39 18.78 -15.90
C ASP A 377 16.01 19.92 -14.94
N TYR A 378 16.03 19.67 -13.63
CA TYR A 378 15.77 20.70 -12.62
C TYR A 378 16.86 21.78 -12.60
N ASP A 379 18.13 21.38 -12.73
CA ASP A 379 19.24 22.32 -12.77
C ASP A 379 19.13 23.23 -14.00
N LEU A 380 18.79 22.67 -15.17
CA LEU A 380 18.52 23.44 -16.38
C LEU A 380 17.36 24.44 -16.19
N HIS A 381 16.24 23.99 -15.60
CA HIS A 381 15.11 24.88 -15.30
C HIS A 381 15.51 26.03 -14.37
N MET A 382 16.31 25.76 -13.34
CA MET A 382 16.79 26.78 -12.41
C MET A 382 17.75 27.76 -13.10
N GLU A 383 18.63 27.29 -14.00
CA GLU A 383 19.50 28.16 -14.78
C GLU A 383 18.75 29.14 -15.69
N GLU A 384 17.73 28.66 -16.40
CA GLU A 384 16.89 29.50 -17.25
C GLU A 384 16.15 30.57 -16.44
N LEU A 385 15.66 30.20 -15.27
CA LEU A 385 15.01 31.09 -14.32
C LEU A 385 15.95 32.19 -13.83
N TYR A 386 17.18 31.84 -13.46
CA TYR A 386 18.19 32.83 -13.04
C TYR A 386 18.51 33.83 -14.15
N LYS A 387 18.51 33.38 -15.42
CA LYS A 387 18.70 34.25 -16.60
C LYS A 387 17.48 35.13 -16.85
N TRP A 388 16.26 34.63 -16.63
CA TRP A 388 15.01 35.37 -16.85
C TRP A 388 14.82 36.52 -15.86
N LYS A 389 15.26 36.38 -14.60
CA LYS A 389 15.18 37.41 -13.53
C LYS A 389 13.74 37.86 -13.21
N PRO A 390 12.94 37.04 -12.52
CA PRO A 390 11.61 37.46 -12.05
C PRO A 390 11.69 38.66 -11.09
N ASP A 391 10.64 39.46 -11.01
CA ASP A 391 10.54 40.53 -10.01
C ASP A 391 10.12 39.98 -8.63
N VAL A 392 9.22 39.00 -8.63
CA VAL A 392 8.74 38.33 -7.42
C VAL A 392 8.65 36.82 -7.64
N ILE A 393 9.04 36.06 -6.62
CA ILE A 393 8.94 34.59 -6.60
C ILE A 393 7.98 34.17 -5.49
N PHE A 394 7.01 33.32 -5.82
CA PHE A 394 6.17 32.60 -4.87
C PHE A 394 6.62 31.13 -4.85
N LEU A 395 7.38 30.78 -3.81
CA LEU A 395 7.95 29.45 -3.60
C LEU A 395 7.18 28.72 -2.51
N ILE A 396 6.24 27.86 -2.91
CA ILE A 396 5.40 27.08 -1.98
C ILE A 396 5.74 25.60 -2.13
N GLN A 397 6.40 25.04 -1.12
CA GLN A 397 6.88 23.67 -1.14
C GLN A 397 6.45 22.91 0.11
N ARG A 398 6.49 21.57 0.04
CA ARG A 398 5.98 20.72 1.11
C ARG A 398 7.04 20.47 2.18
N PHE A 399 8.33 20.58 1.86
CA PHE A 399 9.44 20.27 2.76
C PHE A 399 9.42 18.78 3.13
N LYS A 400 9.70 17.88 2.19
CA LYS A 400 9.81 16.42 2.43
C LYS A 400 11.27 15.95 2.24
N TYR A 401 11.48 14.64 2.13
CA TYR A 401 12.76 13.96 1.97
C TYR A 401 13.79 14.41 3.01
N GLY A 402 15.05 14.59 2.63
CA GLY A 402 16.12 14.99 3.53
C GLY A 402 15.79 16.25 4.35
N PHE A 403 15.09 17.23 3.78
CA PHE A 403 14.72 18.48 4.47
C PHE A 403 13.89 18.24 5.73
N ARG A 404 13.02 17.23 5.75
CA ARG A 404 12.21 16.86 6.92
C ARG A 404 12.74 15.65 7.66
N GLN A 405 13.23 14.65 6.94
CA GLN A 405 13.54 13.32 7.45
C GLN A 405 14.95 13.22 8.02
N ASP A 406 15.92 13.93 7.43
CA ASP A 406 17.31 13.83 7.90
C ASP A 406 17.46 14.58 9.23
N PRO A 407 17.99 13.91 10.27
CA PRO A 407 18.23 14.53 11.55
C PRO A 407 19.30 15.62 11.42
N ILE A 408 19.11 16.72 12.15
CA ILE A 408 20.15 17.75 12.29
C ILE A 408 21.18 17.23 13.29
N LEU A 409 22.39 16.95 12.80
CA LEU A 409 23.50 16.44 13.61
C LEU A 409 24.53 17.56 13.80
N GLY A 410 24.39 18.34 14.88
CA GLY A 410 25.29 19.45 15.18
C GLY A 410 24.72 20.82 14.78
N ASP A 411 25.60 21.72 14.32
CA ASP A 411 25.24 23.10 13.97
C ASP A 411 24.65 23.21 12.56
N LEU A 412 23.66 24.08 12.36
CA LEU A 412 23.01 24.31 11.07
C LEU A 412 23.95 24.92 10.01
N SER A 413 25.06 25.54 10.43
CA SER A 413 26.11 25.99 9.52
C SER A 413 26.87 24.84 8.84
N GLU A 414 26.82 23.63 9.41
CA GLU A 414 27.47 22.43 8.85
C GLU A 414 26.45 21.42 8.29
N ASP A 415 25.15 21.62 8.54
CA ASP A 415 24.08 20.77 8.01
C ASP A 415 23.98 20.88 6.48
N ASN A 416 24.30 19.80 5.77
CA ASN A 416 24.37 19.76 4.31
C ASN A 416 23.07 20.23 3.62
N THR A 417 21.92 19.80 4.14
CA THR A 417 20.61 20.17 3.60
C THR A 417 20.34 21.67 3.78
N THR A 418 20.74 22.24 4.92
CA THR A 418 20.66 23.68 5.17
C THR A 418 21.59 24.48 4.27
N GLN A 419 22.83 24.02 4.07
CA GLN A 419 23.79 24.69 3.19
C GLN A 419 23.33 24.68 1.74
N THR A 420 22.79 23.55 1.28
CA THR A 420 22.17 23.42 -0.04
C THR A 420 21.03 24.42 -0.21
N ALA A 421 20.11 24.48 0.76
CA ALA A 421 18.99 25.42 0.73
C ALA A 421 19.48 26.89 0.73
N LEU A 422 20.53 27.21 1.49
CA LEU A 422 21.16 28.54 1.50
C LEU A 422 21.74 28.91 0.14
N GLU A 423 22.46 27.99 -0.51
CA GLU A 423 23.06 28.24 -1.82
C GLU A 423 21.99 28.57 -2.86
N ILE A 424 20.96 27.73 -2.95
CA ILE A 424 19.88 27.89 -3.92
C ILE A 424 19.07 29.15 -3.61
N MET A 425 18.77 29.41 -2.33
CA MET A 425 18.10 30.65 -1.91
C MET A 425 18.93 31.89 -2.25
N GLY A 426 20.24 31.86 -2.06
CA GLY A 426 21.14 32.96 -2.42
C GLY A 426 21.15 33.26 -3.92
N LYS A 427 21.13 32.22 -4.76
CA LYS A 427 20.99 32.38 -6.22
C LYS A 427 19.65 33.01 -6.59
N LEU A 428 18.55 32.56 -5.98
CA LEU A 428 17.21 33.14 -6.18
C LEU A 428 17.14 34.59 -5.71
N GLU A 429 17.70 34.90 -4.54
CA GLU A 429 17.76 36.25 -3.97
C GLU A 429 18.51 37.21 -4.91
N ASN A 430 19.56 36.75 -5.57
CA ASN A 430 20.34 37.55 -6.52
C ASN A 430 19.58 37.90 -7.81
N CYS A 431 18.63 37.06 -8.25
CA CYS A 431 17.91 37.26 -9.50
C CYS A 431 16.51 37.88 -9.34
N THR A 432 16.06 38.16 -8.11
CA THR A 432 14.71 38.69 -7.81
C THR A 432 14.72 39.92 -6.90
N LYS A 433 13.58 40.62 -6.81
CA LYS A 433 13.37 41.71 -5.85
C LYS A 433 12.75 41.22 -4.55
N LYS A 434 11.88 40.21 -4.60
CA LYS A 434 11.27 39.59 -3.40
C LYS A 434 10.97 38.11 -3.59
N ILE A 435 11.01 37.35 -2.50
CA ILE A 435 10.64 35.94 -2.45
C ILE A 435 9.63 35.73 -1.33
N VAL A 436 8.47 35.15 -1.64
CA VAL A 436 7.55 34.59 -0.66
C VAL A 436 7.86 33.10 -0.56
N TRP A 437 8.25 32.63 0.61
CA TRP A 437 8.57 31.23 0.86
C TRP A 437 7.62 30.64 1.89
N GLY A 438 7.08 29.46 1.61
CA GLY A 438 6.13 28.80 2.51
C GLY A 438 5.77 27.39 2.07
N GLY A 439 4.66 26.88 2.61
CA GLY A 439 4.07 25.60 2.19
C GLY A 439 4.12 24.47 3.23
N MET A 440 4.70 24.71 4.42
CA MET A 440 4.60 23.77 5.53
C MET A 440 3.15 23.64 5.98
N ILE A 441 2.62 22.42 5.88
CA ILE A 441 1.34 22.02 6.46
C ILE A 441 1.45 20.61 7.03
N THR A 442 0.46 20.18 7.80
CA THR A 442 0.38 18.83 8.36
C THR A 442 0.27 17.76 7.27
N ASP A 443 1.10 16.73 7.38
CA ASP A 443 0.99 15.46 6.66
C ASP A 443 0.30 14.43 7.57
N PHE A 444 -0.95 14.10 7.24
CA PHE A 444 -1.79 13.19 8.01
C PHE A 444 -1.47 11.72 7.69
N ASN A 445 -1.80 10.81 8.61
CA ASN A 445 -1.61 9.37 8.37
C ASN A 445 -2.60 8.79 7.35
N ARG A 446 -3.71 9.47 7.10
CA ARG A 446 -4.82 9.05 6.24
C ARG A 446 -5.32 10.20 5.37
N GLY A 447 -5.99 9.87 4.27
CA GLY A 447 -6.57 10.87 3.37
C GLY A 447 -7.78 11.53 4.01
N VAL A 448 -7.70 12.85 4.24
CA VAL A 448 -8.72 13.55 5.04
C VAL A 448 -10.09 13.54 4.36
N ALA A 449 -10.17 13.87 3.07
CA ALA A 449 -11.45 13.87 2.35
C ALA A 449 -12.06 12.46 2.26
N SER A 450 -11.22 11.45 2.04
CA SER A 450 -11.67 10.07 1.90
C SER A 450 -12.26 9.56 3.22
N GLU A 451 -11.52 9.70 4.33
CA GLU A 451 -11.97 9.32 5.67
C GLU A 451 -13.23 10.11 6.10
N LEU A 452 -13.28 11.42 5.82
CA LEU A 452 -14.45 12.25 6.13
C LEU A 452 -15.70 11.75 5.40
N SER A 453 -15.59 11.47 4.10
CA SER A 453 -16.71 10.98 3.29
C SER A 453 -17.24 9.63 3.80
N GLN A 454 -16.34 8.74 4.23
CA GLN A 454 -16.69 7.43 4.76
C GLN A 454 -17.40 7.54 6.12
N ARG A 455 -16.87 8.37 7.03
CA ARG A 455 -17.47 8.61 8.35
C ARG A 455 -18.87 9.21 8.20
N LEU A 456 -19.03 10.21 7.34
CA LEU A 456 -20.35 10.80 7.01
C LEU A 456 -21.31 9.75 6.44
N SER A 457 -20.87 8.91 5.51
CA SER A 457 -21.71 7.88 4.88
C SER A 457 -22.19 6.80 5.86
N SER A 458 -21.37 6.49 6.86
CA SER A 458 -21.64 5.46 7.87
C SER A 458 -22.23 6.00 9.18
N GLY A 459 -22.45 7.31 9.28
CA GLY A 459 -22.96 7.95 10.51
C GLY A 459 -22.00 7.86 11.70
N GLN A 460 -20.70 7.71 11.44
CA GLN A 460 -19.67 7.70 12.50
C GLN A 460 -19.45 9.11 13.07
N SER A 461 -19.03 9.18 14.34
CA SER A 461 -18.66 10.46 14.95
C SER A 461 -17.45 11.09 14.25
N LEU A 462 -17.45 12.43 14.25
CA LEU A 462 -16.37 13.27 13.73
C LEU A 462 -15.59 14.00 14.83
N ASP A 463 -15.93 13.77 16.11
CA ASP A 463 -15.38 14.54 17.24
C ASP A 463 -13.86 14.33 17.39
N ASP A 464 -13.38 13.11 17.19
CA ASP A 464 -11.96 12.73 17.19
C ASP A 464 -11.23 13.08 15.88
N PHE A 465 -11.98 13.38 14.82
CA PHE A 465 -11.45 13.60 13.47
C PHE A 465 -11.29 15.08 13.12
N TYR A 466 -12.17 15.94 13.64
CA TYR A 466 -12.20 17.35 13.27
C TYR A 466 -10.94 18.11 13.69
N GLU A 467 -10.51 17.94 14.94
CA GLU A 467 -9.34 18.62 15.48
C GLU A 467 -8.07 17.76 15.31
N TYR A 468 -6.93 18.43 15.23
CA TYR A 468 -5.61 17.83 15.21
C TYR A 468 -4.67 18.65 16.09
N PRO A 469 -3.90 18.04 17.00
CA PRO A 469 -2.98 18.77 17.86
C PRO A 469 -1.92 19.51 17.05
N TYR A 470 -1.69 20.80 17.34
CA TYR A 470 -0.62 21.54 16.68
C TYR A 470 0.78 21.03 17.09
N SER A 471 0.89 20.40 18.26
CA SER A 471 2.12 19.71 18.70
C SER A 471 2.61 18.66 17.72
N ASP A 472 1.69 17.93 17.09
CA ASP A 472 2.04 16.85 16.19
C ASP A 472 2.57 17.41 14.85
N PHE A 473 2.05 18.55 14.41
CA PHE A 473 2.63 19.32 13.31
C PHE A 473 4.05 19.79 13.65
N LEU A 474 4.28 20.30 14.87
CA LEU A 474 5.62 20.73 15.30
C LEU A 474 6.61 19.56 15.34
N GLU A 475 6.20 18.41 15.86
CA GLU A 475 7.03 17.21 15.90
C GLU A 475 7.37 16.72 14.48
N GLN A 476 6.39 16.74 13.57
CA GLN A 476 6.61 16.42 12.16
C GLN A 476 7.60 17.37 11.48
N GLN A 477 7.60 18.65 11.86
CA GLN A 477 8.45 19.69 11.29
C GLN A 477 9.68 20.02 12.16
N LYS A 478 10.04 19.15 13.10
CA LYS A 478 11.13 19.41 14.05
C LYS A 478 12.47 19.70 13.40
N ASN A 479 12.73 19.11 12.22
CA ASN A 479 13.92 19.37 11.43
C ASN A 479 13.70 20.53 10.43
N SER A 480 12.53 20.60 9.80
CA SER A 480 12.24 21.62 8.78
C SER A 480 12.21 23.04 9.36
N ILE A 481 11.60 23.25 10.54
CA ILE A 481 11.43 24.58 11.15
C ILE A 481 12.78 25.24 11.46
N PRO A 482 13.74 24.58 12.14
CA PRO A 482 15.06 25.15 12.38
C PRO A 482 15.80 25.52 11.08
N ARG A 483 15.79 24.62 10.08
CA ARG A 483 16.42 24.88 8.77
C ARG A 483 15.83 26.10 8.09
N VAL A 484 14.50 26.19 8.03
CA VAL A 484 13.81 27.35 7.43
C VAL A 484 14.12 28.65 8.17
N LYS A 485 14.09 28.66 9.50
CA LYS A 485 14.46 29.84 10.28
C LYS A 485 15.87 30.30 9.96
N TYR A 486 16.82 29.36 9.92
CA TYR A 486 18.22 29.64 9.65
C TYR A 486 18.45 30.25 8.26
N VAL A 487 17.75 29.76 7.23
CA VAL A 487 17.78 30.31 5.88
C VAL A 487 17.11 31.69 5.82
N LEU A 488 15.93 31.86 6.44
CA LEU A 488 15.20 33.14 6.45
C LEU A 488 15.97 34.27 7.13
N GLU A 489 16.69 33.98 8.22
CA GLU A 489 17.55 34.97 8.91
C GLU A 489 18.66 35.53 8.00
N ARG A 490 19.00 34.82 6.92
CA ARG A 490 20.08 35.17 5.98
C ARG A 490 19.58 35.69 4.64
N CYS A 491 18.30 35.52 4.31
CA CYS A 491 17.70 36.04 3.08
C CYS A 491 16.96 37.35 3.35
N LYS A 492 17.53 38.48 2.90
CA LYS A 492 16.99 39.83 3.14
C LYS A 492 15.76 40.14 2.28
N LYS A 493 15.64 39.48 1.13
CA LYS A 493 14.49 39.64 0.22
C LYS A 493 13.37 38.61 0.46
N CYS A 494 13.51 37.73 1.45
CA CYS A 494 12.54 36.68 1.73
C CYS A 494 11.48 37.12 2.73
N VAL A 495 10.24 36.65 2.53
CA VAL A 495 9.14 36.74 3.47
C VAL A 495 8.55 35.35 3.66
N TRP A 496 8.39 34.95 4.92
CA TRP A 496 7.77 33.68 5.27
C TRP A 496 6.25 33.75 5.21
N TYR A 497 5.64 32.72 4.63
CA TYR A 497 4.21 32.49 4.71
C TYR A 497 3.90 31.21 5.49
N ASP A 498 3.30 31.38 6.67
CA ASP A 498 2.80 30.28 7.50
C ASP A 498 1.48 29.75 6.94
N MET A 499 1.59 28.75 6.05
CA MET A 499 0.45 28.13 5.38
C MET A 499 -0.41 27.26 6.31
N GLN A 500 0.12 26.84 7.47
CA GLN A 500 -0.61 26.04 8.44
C GLN A 500 -1.51 26.91 9.34
N ALA A 501 -1.08 28.14 9.65
CA ALA A 501 -1.78 29.03 10.58
C ALA A 501 -3.29 29.23 10.30
N PRO A 502 -3.77 29.41 9.06
CA PRO A 502 -5.20 29.60 8.78
C PRO A 502 -6.10 28.44 9.25
N PHE A 503 -5.54 27.24 9.39
CA PHE A 503 -6.28 26.06 9.83
C PHE A 503 -6.35 25.92 11.35
N CYS A 504 -5.55 26.69 12.08
CA CYS A 504 -5.37 26.55 13.52
C CYS A 504 -6.16 27.61 14.30
N ASP A 505 -6.35 27.35 15.60
CA ASP A 505 -6.84 28.36 16.53
C ASP A 505 -5.77 29.44 16.77
N GLU A 506 -6.19 30.60 17.29
CA GLU A 506 -5.29 31.75 17.52
C GLU A 506 -4.10 31.40 18.44
N LYS A 507 -4.33 30.49 19.40
CA LYS A 507 -3.31 30.04 20.35
C LYS A 507 -2.38 28.95 19.79
N LYS A 508 -2.61 28.48 18.55
CA LYS A 508 -1.89 27.37 17.91
C LYS A 508 -1.80 26.14 18.82
N THR A 509 -2.92 25.77 19.43
CA THR A 509 -3.07 24.54 20.20
C THR A 509 -3.62 23.41 19.34
N LYS A 510 -4.51 23.74 18.41
CA LYS A 510 -5.19 22.75 17.56
C LYS A 510 -5.54 23.32 16.20
N CYS A 511 -5.54 22.44 15.20
CA CYS A 511 -5.89 22.75 13.83
C CYS A 511 -7.06 21.91 13.36
N ARG A 512 -7.73 22.38 12.32
CA ARG A 512 -8.98 21.81 11.80
C ARG A 512 -8.73 21.16 10.45
N ARG A 513 -9.39 20.02 10.23
CA ARG A 513 -9.25 19.25 8.98
C ARG A 513 -10.32 19.54 7.94
N PHE A 514 -11.47 20.05 8.36
CA PHE A 514 -12.62 20.32 7.51
C PHE A 514 -13.48 21.46 8.07
N ASP A 515 -14.42 21.95 7.28
CA ASP A 515 -15.39 22.97 7.70
C ASP A 515 -16.58 22.33 8.41
N LYS A 516 -16.84 22.75 9.66
CA LYS A 516 -17.87 22.14 10.52
C LYS A 516 -19.30 22.40 10.06
N ASP A 517 -19.54 23.47 9.30
CA ASP A 517 -20.88 23.88 8.88
C ASP A 517 -21.29 23.25 7.55
N THR A 518 -20.31 22.90 6.73
CA THR A 518 -20.48 22.38 5.37
C THR A 518 -20.01 20.94 5.22
N PHE A 519 -19.23 20.43 6.17
CA PHE A 519 -18.59 19.12 6.15
C PHE A 519 -17.62 18.93 4.97
N LEU A 520 -17.11 20.00 4.38
CA LEU A 520 -16.13 19.93 3.30
C LEU A 520 -14.72 19.86 3.87
N SER A 521 -13.95 18.84 3.45
CA SER A 521 -12.55 18.68 3.81
C SER A 521 -11.72 19.87 3.34
N TYR A 522 -10.68 20.24 4.09
CA TYR A 522 -9.66 21.18 3.61
C TYR A 522 -8.57 20.50 2.79
N TYR A 523 -8.40 19.19 2.94
CA TYR A 523 -7.35 18.41 2.28
C TYR A 523 -7.98 17.35 1.37
N GLY A 524 -7.55 17.29 0.11
CA GLY A 524 -8.03 16.29 -0.84
C GLY A 524 -7.47 14.90 -0.56
N ASP A 525 -6.24 14.84 -0.05
CA ASP A 525 -5.62 13.62 0.44
C ASP A 525 -5.05 13.85 1.84
N HIS A 526 -3.86 13.32 2.13
CA HIS A 526 -3.24 13.41 3.43
C HIS A 526 -2.35 14.65 3.62
N PHE A 527 -2.10 15.45 2.58
CA PHE A 527 -1.37 16.72 2.72
C PHE A 527 -1.65 17.75 1.62
N HIS A 528 -2.44 17.46 0.59
CA HIS A 528 -2.74 18.44 -0.44
C HIS A 528 -4.03 19.20 -0.13
N LEU A 529 -3.99 20.53 -0.14
CA LEU A 529 -5.20 21.34 -0.04
C LEU A 529 -6.12 21.10 -1.22
N CYS A 530 -7.39 20.80 -0.96
CA CYS A 530 -8.43 20.86 -1.98
C CYS A 530 -8.94 22.30 -2.13
N TRP A 531 -9.98 22.50 -2.94
CA TRP A 531 -10.56 23.83 -3.14
C TRP A 531 -11.02 24.49 -1.82
N SER A 532 -11.73 23.75 -0.97
CA SER A 532 -12.21 24.27 0.31
C SER A 532 -11.05 24.66 1.23
N GLY A 533 -9.94 23.93 1.22
CA GLY A 533 -8.73 24.32 1.96
C GLY A 533 -8.07 25.58 1.41
N ASN A 534 -7.98 25.70 0.09
CA ASN A 534 -7.48 26.92 -0.55
C ASN A 534 -8.33 28.16 -0.17
N LYS A 535 -9.65 28.01 0.02
CA LYS A 535 -10.51 29.11 0.49
C LYS A 535 -10.18 29.60 1.89
N VAL A 536 -9.69 28.73 2.77
CA VAL A 536 -9.25 29.11 4.12
C VAL A 536 -7.95 29.94 4.07
N VAL A 537 -7.04 29.57 3.17
CA VAL A 537 -5.73 30.22 2.98
C VAL A 537 -5.87 31.55 2.21
N GLU A 538 -6.78 31.61 1.25
CA GLU A 538 -6.95 32.70 0.27
C GLU A 538 -6.95 34.11 0.88
N PRO A 539 -7.69 34.45 1.97
CA PRO A 539 -7.70 35.80 2.51
C PRO A 539 -6.33 36.29 2.98
N SER A 540 -5.61 35.43 3.71
CA SER A 540 -4.29 35.77 4.26
C SER A 540 -3.21 35.80 3.18
N PHE A 541 -3.23 34.83 2.25
CA PHE A 541 -2.24 34.77 1.18
C PHE A 541 -2.45 35.88 0.14
N SER A 542 -3.71 36.20 -0.20
CA SER A 542 -4.01 37.30 -1.14
C SER A 542 -3.51 38.64 -0.63
N LYS A 543 -3.66 38.89 0.68
CA LYS A 543 -3.12 40.09 1.32
C LYS A 543 -1.59 40.12 1.21
N LEU A 544 -0.91 39.02 1.53
CA LEU A 544 0.54 38.93 1.40
C LEU A 544 1.04 39.17 -0.03
N VAL A 545 0.37 38.57 -1.03
CA VAL A 545 0.69 38.77 -2.45
C VAL A 545 0.58 40.25 -2.82
N ALA A 546 -0.51 40.92 -2.42
CA ALA A 546 -0.71 42.34 -2.70
C ALA A 546 0.34 43.23 -2.01
N ASP A 547 0.64 42.95 -0.74
CA ASP A 547 1.60 43.73 0.05
C ASP A 547 3.02 43.60 -0.51
N VAL A 548 3.44 42.38 -0.87
CA VAL A 548 4.77 42.12 -1.45
C VAL A 548 4.94 42.79 -2.81
N VAL A 549 3.94 42.70 -3.69
CA VAL A 549 4.01 43.32 -5.02
C VAL A 549 4.05 44.84 -4.91
N LYS A 550 3.27 45.42 -3.99
CA LYS A 550 3.31 46.85 -3.67
C LYS A 550 4.68 47.28 -3.14
N GLU A 551 5.32 46.49 -2.28
CA GLU A 551 6.64 46.77 -1.70
C GLU A 551 7.73 46.91 -2.78
N ILE A 552 7.64 46.12 -3.85
CA ILE A 552 8.59 46.16 -4.98
C ILE A 552 8.18 47.14 -6.10
N GLY A 553 7.14 47.96 -5.86
CA GLY A 553 6.76 49.10 -6.70
C GLY A 553 5.74 48.82 -7.81
N PHE A 554 4.88 47.81 -7.66
CA PHE A 554 3.86 47.44 -8.65
C PHE A 554 2.42 47.47 -8.13
#